data_AF-A0A7Z9LCB9-F1
#
_entry.id   AF-A0A7Z9LCB9-F1
#
_cell.length_a   1.000
_cell.length_b   1.000
_cell.length_c   1.000
_cell.angle_alpha   90.00
_cell.angle_beta   90.00
_cell.angle_gamma   90.00
#
_symmetry.space_group_name_H-M   'P 1'
#
loop_
_entity.id
_entity.type
_entity.pdbx_description
1 polymer ?
#
loop_
_entity_poly.entity_id
_entity_poly.type
_entity_poly.pdbx_seq_one_letter_code
_entity_poly.pdbx_strand_id
1 'polypeptide(L)'
;MSSPMVASSRREWKSKCWWSRATGWWCAPSPARTRERRELLEWWLLSMLYLGGFLLFFLELFIPSGGILAVAAVLCTGYAIFELFDMGQQPLAWICILMTLLYVVGLFRFWLRRIGHRTNLGDSDASGADVRAAASLLDTTGITLTDLRPAGMANFAGDKFDVVAEDGFIPADSEVTVVENTGNRIVVRRVGAEARYPRRGPPRPEAGGEGLYRRQDPRCRRR
;
A
#
# COMPACT_ATOMS: atom_id res chain seq x y z
N MET A 1 15.57 40.15 54.62
CA MET A 1 16.56 40.19 53.53
C MET A 1 15.92 40.81 52.32
N SER A 2 16.25 42.08 52.09
CA SER A 2 15.67 42.99 51.11
C SER A 2 16.57 43.04 49.88
N SER A 3 16.04 42.64 48.71
CA SER A 3 16.69 42.87 47.42
C SER A 3 16.51 44.34 47.01
N PRO A 4 17.57 45.08 46.62
CA PRO A 4 17.40 46.41 46.05
C PRO A 4 17.09 46.33 44.55
N MET A 5 16.20 47.24 44.16
CA MET A 5 15.71 47.49 42.81
C MET A 5 16.83 47.78 41.79
N VAL A 6 16.74 47.12 40.63
CA VAL A 6 17.44 47.49 39.41
C VAL A 6 16.87 48.82 38.89
N ALA A 7 17.57 49.91 39.18
CA ALA A 7 17.28 51.25 38.65
C ALA A 7 18.53 51.82 37.97
N SER A 8 18.91 51.28 36.80
CA SER A 8 20.02 51.85 36.01
C SER A 8 19.77 51.98 34.51
N SER A 9 18.73 51.41 33.91
CA SER A 9 18.63 51.37 32.43
C SER A 9 18.03 52.62 31.75
N ARG A 10 17.55 53.63 32.49
CA ARG A 10 16.84 54.78 31.89
C ARG A 10 17.76 55.91 31.41
N ARG A 11 19.08 55.86 31.67
CA ARG A 11 20.01 56.96 31.30
C ARG A 11 20.75 56.78 29.98
N GLU A 12 20.75 55.59 29.37
CA GLU A 12 21.53 55.35 28.14
C GLU A 12 20.80 55.69 26.83
N TRP A 13 19.50 55.99 26.85
CA TRP A 13 18.75 56.29 25.62
C TRP A 13 19.05 57.66 25.01
N LYS A 14 19.60 58.61 25.78
CA LYS A 14 19.87 59.96 25.29
C LYS A 14 21.14 60.09 24.43
N SER A 15 21.96 59.04 24.31
CA SER A 15 23.27 59.13 23.63
C SER A 15 23.31 58.55 22.20
N LYS A 16 22.20 58.03 21.65
CA LYS A 16 22.17 57.35 20.33
C LYS A 16 21.38 58.07 19.23
N CYS A 17 21.20 59.38 19.33
CA CYS A 17 20.77 60.20 18.19
C CYS A 17 21.92 61.18 17.87
N TRP A 18 22.60 60.95 16.75
CA TRP A 18 23.65 61.84 16.25
C TRP A 18 22.99 62.92 15.40
N TRP A 19 23.25 64.18 15.72
CA TRP A 19 22.78 65.30 14.92
C TRP A 19 23.66 65.43 13.67
N SER A 20 23.12 65.08 12.49
CA SER A 20 23.74 65.39 11.20
C SER A 20 23.06 66.62 10.61
N ARG A 21 23.85 67.65 10.33
CA ARG A 21 23.40 68.96 9.82
C ARG A 21 22.75 68.87 8.42
N ALA A 22 22.86 67.73 7.73
CA ALA A 22 22.41 67.55 6.34
C ALA A 22 21.05 66.84 6.16
N THR A 23 20.53 66.11 7.16
CA THR A 23 19.39 65.18 6.94
C THR A 23 18.35 65.12 8.08
N GLY A 24 18.45 65.95 9.12
CA GLY A 24 17.57 65.86 10.29
C GLY A 24 17.93 64.71 11.25
N TRP A 25 17.17 64.55 12.33
CA TRP A 25 17.43 63.58 13.40
C TRP A 25 17.31 62.13 12.89
N TRP A 26 18.44 61.47 12.64
CA TRP A 26 18.51 60.01 12.49
C TRP A 26 18.74 59.38 13.87
N CYS A 27 17.71 58.75 14.43
CA CYS A 27 17.88 57.88 15.59
C CYS A 27 18.06 56.45 15.10
N ALA A 28 19.13 55.78 15.55
CA ALA A 28 19.36 54.37 15.25
C ALA A 28 18.17 53.53 15.78
N PRO A 29 17.73 52.48 15.05
CA PRO A 29 16.67 51.59 15.53
C PRO A 29 17.00 51.07 16.94
N SER A 30 16.02 51.07 17.84
CA SER A 30 16.22 50.56 19.18
C SER A 30 16.57 49.06 19.15
N PRO A 31 17.47 48.58 20.02
CA PRO A 31 17.89 47.17 20.02
C PRO A 31 16.73 46.19 20.27
N ALA A 32 15.65 46.64 20.93
CA ALA A 32 14.42 45.86 21.12
C ALA A 32 13.71 45.56 19.78
N ARG A 33 13.60 46.57 18.90
CA ARG A 33 12.94 46.43 17.59
C ARG A 33 13.71 45.48 16.65
N THR A 34 15.04 45.43 16.79
CA THR A 34 15.88 44.51 16.01
C THR A 34 15.79 43.07 16.50
N ARG A 35 15.51 42.85 17.80
CA ARG A 35 15.35 41.52 18.38
C ARG A 35 14.00 40.90 17.99
N GLU A 36 12.90 41.62 18.17
CA GLU A 36 11.57 41.15 17.76
C GLU A 36 11.52 40.79 16.27
N ARG A 37 12.14 41.61 15.41
CA ARG A 37 12.20 41.33 13.98
C ARG A 37 12.98 40.04 13.65
N ARG A 38 14.04 39.72 14.40
CA ARG A 38 14.83 38.50 14.19
C ARG A 38 14.04 37.27 14.61
N GLU A 39 13.42 37.32 15.78
CA GLU A 39 12.55 36.24 16.26
C GLU A 39 11.45 35.97 15.22
N LEU A 40 10.72 36.99 14.75
CA LEU A 40 9.71 36.82 13.71
C LEU A 40 10.25 36.22 12.41
N LEU A 41 11.48 36.57 12.00
CA LEU A 41 12.10 36.01 10.80
C LEU A 41 12.44 34.53 10.98
N GLU A 42 12.99 34.16 12.14
CA GLU A 42 13.34 32.78 12.49
C GLU A 42 12.09 31.89 12.48
N TRP A 43 11.02 32.32 13.16
CA TRP A 43 9.74 31.62 13.15
C TRP A 43 9.15 31.50 11.74
N TRP A 44 9.26 32.55 10.92
CA TRP A 44 8.75 32.55 9.55
C TRP A 44 9.55 31.59 8.65
N LEU A 45 10.88 31.60 8.75
CA LEU A 45 11.77 30.71 8.01
C LEU A 45 11.55 29.23 8.39
N LEU A 46 11.42 28.94 9.69
CA LEU A 46 11.13 27.59 10.18
C LEU A 46 9.77 27.09 9.67
N SER A 47 8.75 27.96 9.69
CA SER A 47 7.41 27.63 9.19
C SER A 47 7.44 27.31 7.69
N MET A 48 8.14 28.13 6.89
CA MET A 48 8.31 27.89 5.46
C MET A 48 9.06 26.59 5.17
N LEU A 49 10.12 26.30 5.94
CA LEU A 49 10.92 25.08 5.75
C LEU A 49 10.11 23.82 6.08
N TYR A 50 9.35 23.84 7.18
CA TYR A 50 8.51 22.73 7.61
C TYR A 50 7.36 22.48 6.62
N LEU A 51 6.65 23.52 6.19
CA LEU A 51 5.60 23.44 5.16
C LEU A 51 6.16 23.00 3.80
N GLY A 52 7.33 23.50 3.42
CA GLY A 52 8.03 23.10 2.20
C GLY A 52 8.40 21.61 2.21
N GLY A 53 8.79 21.07 3.37
CA GLY A 53 9.03 19.64 3.54
C GLY A 53 7.75 18.79 3.34
N PHE A 54 6.60 19.23 3.85
CA PHE A 54 5.33 18.56 3.57
C PHE A 54 4.96 18.59 2.08
N LEU A 55 5.19 19.72 1.41
CA LEU A 55 4.97 19.85 -0.01
C LEU A 55 5.87 18.88 -0.81
N LEU A 56 7.12 18.69 -0.39
CA LEU A 56 8.04 17.73 -1.02
C LEU A 56 7.58 16.28 -0.85
N PHE A 57 7.10 15.90 0.35
CA PHE A 57 6.48 14.58 0.57
C PHE A 57 5.28 14.35 -0.35
N PHE A 58 4.44 15.37 -0.51
CA PHE A 58 3.33 15.30 -1.45
C PHE A 58 3.80 15.14 -2.89
N LEU A 59 4.81 15.91 -3.31
CA LEU A 59 5.32 15.92 -4.68
C LEU A 59 5.95 14.59 -5.08
N GLU A 60 6.61 13.89 -4.16
CA GLU A 60 7.14 12.54 -4.38
C GLU A 60 6.05 11.55 -4.83
N LEU A 61 4.79 11.71 -4.38
CA LEU A 61 3.70 10.84 -4.80
C LEU A 61 3.28 11.05 -6.25
N PHE A 62 3.47 12.25 -6.80
CA PHE A 62 3.15 12.58 -8.19
C PHE A 62 4.31 12.27 -9.13
N ILE A 63 5.52 12.53 -8.66
CA ILE A 63 6.76 12.34 -9.40
C ILE A 63 7.59 11.35 -8.57
N PRO A 64 7.42 10.03 -8.77
CA PRO A 64 8.18 9.02 -8.05
C PRO A 64 9.65 9.18 -8.45
N SER A 65 10.39 9.95 -7.66
CA SER A 65 11.78 10.30 -7.90
C SER A 65 12.74 9.22 -7.40
N GLY A 66 12.18 8.10 -6.92
CA GLY A 66 12.92 7.06 -6.22
C GLY A 66 13.27 7.43 -4.78
N GLY A 67 12.55 8.40 -4.19
CA GLY A 67 12.74 8.83 -2.82
C GLY A 67 13.70 10.01 -2.63
N ILE A 68 14.21 10.62 -3.69
CA ILE A 68 15.13 11.79 -3.58
C ILE A 68 14.38 12.98 -2.94
N LEU A 69 13.15 13.28 -3.39
CA LEU A 69 12.36 14.35 -2.78
C LEU A 69 11.93 13.97 -1.35
N ALA A 70 11.71 12.69 -1.05
CA ALA A 70 11.42 12.23 0.30
C ALA A 70 12.61 12.44 1.25
N VAL A 71 13.84 12.17 0.82
CA VAL A 71 15.04 12.47 1.62
C VAL A 71 15.17 13.97 1.87
N ALA A 72 14.99 14.79 0.83
CA ALA A 72 15.01 16.24 0.99
C ALA A 72 13.90 16.74 1.96
N ALA A 73 12.69 16.16 1.87
CA ALA A 73 11.59 16.45 2.78
C ALA A 73 11.92 16.14 4.24
N VAL A 74 12.52 14.97 4.50
CA VAL A 74 12.97 14.55 5.83
C VAL A 74 14.05 15.49 6.37
N LEU A 75 15.01 15.91 5.55
CA LEU A 75 16.06 16.85 5.98
C LEU A 75 15.48 18.22 6.34
N CYS A 76 14.58 18.76 5.50
CA CYS A 76 13.93 20.05 5.75
C CYS A 76 13.05 20.01 7.01
N THR A 77 12.15 19.03 7.10
CA THR A 77 11.27 18.88 8.28
C THR A 77 12.04 18.53 9.54
N GLY A 78 13.03 17.65 9.44
CA GLY A 78 13.88 17.24 10.55
C GLY A 78 14.73 18.39 11.09
N TYR A 79 15.31 19.22 10.22
CA TYR A 79 16.03 20.41 10.65
C TYR A 79 15.11 21.42 11.34
N ALA A 80 13.90 21.66 10.80
CA ALA A 80 12.93 22.54 11.45
C ALA A 80 12.56 22.04 12.87
N ILE A 81 12.30 20.74 13.03
CA ILE A 81 11.98 20.13 14.33
C ILE A 81 13.18 20.20 15.29
N PHE A 82 14.40 19.97 14.79
CA PHE A 82 15.62 20.07 15.57
C PHE A 82 15.80 21.48 16.16
N GLU A 83 15.61 22.52 15.35
CA GLU A 83 15.70 23.90 15.81
C GLU A 83 14.66 24.21 16.90
N LEU A 84 13.44 23.66 16.80
CA LEU A 84 12.42 23.81 17.85
C LEU A 84 12.88 23.23 19.20
N PHE A 85 13.65 22.13 19.20
CA PHE A 85 14.22 21.59 20.42
C PHE A 85 15.30 22.50 21.00
N ASP A 86 16.16 23.07 20.15
CA ASP A 86 17.23 24.00 20.58
C ASP A 86 16.67 25.31 21.15
N MET A 87 15.56 25.79 20.59
CA MET A 87 14.80 26.94 21.11
C MET A 87 14.03 26.64 22.42
N GLY A 88 14.11 25.41 22.95
CA GLY A 88 13.42 25.00 24.17
C GLY A 88 11.92 24.76 24.00
N GLN A 89 11.41 24.75 22.76
CA GLN A 89 9.99 24.58 22.43
C GLN A 89 9.60 23.10 22.28
N GLN A 90 9.99 22.29 23.27
CA GLN A 90 9.75 20.84 23.30
C GLN A 90 8.30 20.41 23.02
N PRO A 91 7.24 21.02 23.62
CA PRO A 91 5.88 20.57 23.34
C PRO A 91 5.48 20.80 21.87
N LEU A 92 5.94 21.90 21.26
CA LEU A 92 5.67 22.19 19.86
C LEU A 92 6.41 21.21 18.94
N ALA A 93 7.66 20.88 19.26
CA ALA A 93 8.44 19.89 18.50
C ALA A 93 7.74 18.52 18.47
N TRP A 94 7.23 18.04 19.62
CA TRP A 94 6.47 16.79 19.69
C TRP A 94 5.19 16.82 18.86
N ILE A 95 4.47 17.94 18.87
CA ILE A 95 3.28 18.14 18.02
C ILE A 95 3.66 18.05 16.54
N CYS A 96 4.74 18.70 16.12
CA CYS A 96 5.24 18.62 14.74
C CYS A 96 5.63 17.19 14.35
N ILE A 97 6.31 16.44 15.22
CA ILE A 97 6.65 15.03 14.97
C ILE A 97 5.38 14.19 14.77
N LEU A 98 4.40 14.33 15.67
CA LEU A 98 3.14 13.61 15.57
C LEU A 98 2.38 13.95 14.28
N MET A 99 2.30 15.24 13.93
CA MET A 99 1.69 15.69 12.68
C MET A 99 2.39 15.11 11.45
N THR A 100 3.73 15.13 11.45
CA THR A 100 4.53 14.58 10.36
C THR A 100 4.29 13.08 10.19
N LEU A 101 4.27 12.33 11.30
CA LEU A 101 4.00 10.90 11.30
C LEU A 101 2.60 10.60 10.75
N LEU A 102 1.57 11.28 11.25
CA LEU A 102 0.18 11.11 10.80
C LEU A 102 0.03 11.42 9.31
N TYR A 103 0.71 12.48 8.84
CA TYR A 103 0.70 12.87 7.44
C TYR A 103 1.36 11.81 6.54
N VAL A 104 2.56 11.33 6.90
CA VAL A 104 3.28 10.30 6.14
C VAL A 104 2.50 8.98 6.11
N VAL A 105 1.94 8.54 7.25
CA VAL A 105 1.09 7.34 7.32
C VAL A 105 -0.18 7.53 6.49
N GLY A 106 -0.79 8.72 6.52
CA GLY A 106 -1.95 9.08 5.72
C GLY A 106 -1.67 9.03 4.22
N LEU A 107 -0.57 9.62 3.77
CA LEU A 107 -0.09 9.57 2.39
C LEU A 107 0.17 8.14 1.94
N PHE A 108 0.90 7.36 2.76
CA PHE A 108 1.23 5.97 2.45
C PHE A 108 -0.03 5.11 2.30
N ARG A 109 -1.00 5.28 3.23
CA ARG A 109 -2.28 4.56 3.18
C ARG A 109 -3.16 5.01 2.01
N PHE A 110 -3.16 6.30 1.66
CA PHE A 110 -3.84 6.80 0.47
C PHE A 110 -3.24 6.23 -0.81
N TRP A 111 -1.91 6.19 -0.90
CA TRP A 111 -1.18 5.65 -2.04
C TRP A 111 -1.37 4.14 -2.18
N LEU A 112 -1.28 3.39 -1.08
CA LEU A 112 -1.60 1.96 -1.02
C LEU A 112 -3.03 1.66 -1.47
N ARG A 113 -4.02 2.46 -1.07
CA ARG A 113 -5.39 2.29 -1.58
C ARG A 113 -5.44 2.54 -3.08
N ARG A 114 -4.84 3.64 -3.55
CA ARG A 114 -4.88 4.01 -4.97
C ARG A 114 -4.14 3.04 -5.89
N ILE A 115 -3.06 2.42 -5.41
CA ILE A 115 -2.31 1.39 -6.12
C ILE A 115 -2.91 0.01 -5.92
N GLY A 116 -3.40 -0.32 -4.72
CA GLY A 116 -4.10 -1.57 -4.45
C GLY A 116 -5.35 -1.74 -5.34
N HIS A 117 -6.05 -0.64 -5.65
CA HIS A 117 -7.14 -0.66 -6.64
C HIS A 117 -6.67 -0.77 -8.10
N ARG A 118 -5.37 -0.64 -8.39
CA ARG A 118 -4.79 -0.72 -9.75
C ARG A 118 -3.92 -1.94 -10.00
N THR A 119 -3.46 -2.63 -8.94
CA THR A 119 -2.75 -3.91 -9.05
C THR A 119 -3.67 -5.13 -8.92
N ASN A 120 -4.98 -4.93 -8.75
CA ASN A 120 -6.00 -5.95 -9.04
C ASN A 120 -6.27 -6.02 -10.55
N LEU A 121 -5.25 -6.40 -11.31
CA LEU A 121 -5.46 -7.17 -12.53
C LEU A 121 -5.51 -8.64 -12.09
N GLY A 122 -6.68 -9.03 -11.59
CA GLY A 122 -6.97 -10.31 -10.94
C GLY A 122 -7.52 -10.06 -9.52
N ASP A 123 -8.75 -10.50 -9.29
CA ASP A 123 -9.42 -10.60 -7.98
C ASP A 123 -10.04 -9.33 -7.36
N SER A 124 -11.26 -9.09 -7.83
CA SER A 124 -12.40 -8.83 -6.95
C SER A 124 -12.52 -7.41 -6.38
N ASP A 125 -13.20 -6.57 -7.16
CA ASP A 125 -14.13 -5.58 -6.62
C ASP A 125 -15.25 -6.32 -5.86
N ALA A 126 -15.02 -6.64 -4.60
CA ALA A 126 -16.09 -6.95 -3.66
C ALA A 126 -15.66 -6.49 -2.27
N SER A 127 -16.24 -5.35 -1.88
CA SER A 127 -16.48 -4.89 -0.51
C SER A 127 -16.18 -5.90 0.60
N GLY A 128 -15.48 -5.44 1.64
CA GLY A 128 -15.00 -6.21 2.79
C GLY A 128 -16.08 -6.82 3.71
N ALA A 129 -16.99 -7.59 3.13
CA ALA A 129 -17.96 -8.46 3.81
C ALA A 129 -17.64 -9.96 3.60
N ASP A 130 -16.87 -10.32 2.57
CA ASP A 130 -16.79 -11.71 2.11
C ASP A 130 -15.73 -12.59 2.81
N VAL A 131 -14.78 -11.97 3.51
CA VAL A 131 -13.70 -12.70 4.23
C VAL A 131 -14.24 -13.53 5.41
N ARG A 132 -15.48 -13.29 5.85
CA ARG A 132 -16.12 -14.08 6.93
C ARG A 132 -16.99 -15.25 6.43
N ALA A 133 -17.37 -15.28 5.15
CA ALA A 133 -18.15 -16.39 4.58
C ALA A 133 -17.25 -17.49 3.98
N ALA A 134 -16.01 -17.13 3.60
CA ALA A 134 -15.06 -18.04 2.96
C ALA A 134 -14.51 -19.17 3.85
N ALA A 135 -14.85 -19.25 5.14
CA ALA A 135 -14.31 -20.29 6.02
C ALA A 135 -15.10 -21.61 6.01
N SER A 136 -16.29 -21.67 5.41
CA SER A 136 -17.13 -22.89 5.50
C SER A 136 -18.05 -23.17 4.32
N LEU A 137 -17.63 -22.83 3.09
CA LEU A 137 -18.36 -23.20 1.86
C LEU A 137 -18.08 -24.64 1.40
N LEU A 138 -17.20 -25.38 2.08
CA LEU A 138 -16.93 -26.80 1.78
C LEU A 138 -18.22 -27.62 1.85
N ASP A 139 -18.39 -28.53 0.90
CA ASP A 139 -19.59 -29.39 0.75
C ASP A 139 -20.92 -28.64 0.51
N THR A 140 -20.88 -27.33 0.23
CA THR A 140 -22.09 -26.57 -0.11
C THR A 140 -22.45 -26.78 -1.59
N THR A 141 -23.75 -26.98 -1.87
CA THR A 141 -24.29 -27.05 -3.23
C THR A 141 -24.69 -25.68 -3.76
N GLY A 142 -24.51 -25.48 -5.06
CA GLY A 142 -24.82 -24.24 -5.77
C GLY A 142 -25.14 -24.50 -7.24
N ILE A 143 -25.45 -23.42 -7.97
CA ILE A 143 -25.82 -23.49 -9.39
C ILE A 143 -24.82 -22.67 -10.21
N THR A 144 -24.29 -23.23 -11.29
CA THR A 144 -23.42 -22.49 -12.21
C THR A 144 -24.19 -21.38 -12.94
N LEU A 145 -23.64 -20.17 -12.98
CA LEU A 145 -24.21 -19.04 -13.72
C LEU A 145 -23.64 -18.96 -15.14
N THR A 146 -22.40 -19.40 -15.33
CA THR A 146 -21.75 -19.47 -16.63
C THR A 146 -21.18 -20.86 -16.87
N ASP A 147 -20.92 -21.13 -18.15
CA ASP A 147 -20.17 -22.28 -18.61
C ASP A 147 -18.76 -22.29 -17.96
N LEU A 148 -18.44 -23.34 -17.21
CA LEU A 148 -17.13 -23.52 -16.57
C LEU A 148 -16.16 -24.21 -17.54
N ARG A 149 -15.16 -23.46 -18.04
CA ARG A 149 -14.11 -23.96 -18.96
C ARG A 149 -12.70 -23.42 -18.66
N PRO A 150 -11.96 -23.98 -17.69
CA PRO A 150 -12.44 -24.64 -16.48
C PRO A 150 -12.93 -23.62 -15.43
N ALA A 151 -12.71 -22.32 -15.64
CA ALA A 151 -13.18 -21.25 -14.75
C ALA A 151 -14.52 -20.66 -15.22
N GLY A 152 -15.28 -20.09 -14.29
CA GLY A 152 -16.52 -19.37 -14.52
C GLY A 152 -17.23 -19.05 -13.20
N MET A 153 -18.47 -18.58 -13.24
CA MET A 153 -19.19 -18.14 -12.05
C MET A 153 -20.23 -19.16 -11.60
N ALA A 154 -20.36 -19.33 -10.28
CA ALA A 154 -21.45 -20.08 -9.66
C ALA A 154 -22.07 -19.31 -8.49
N ASN A 155 -23.33 -19.61 -8.21
CA ASN A 155 -24.10 -19.04 -7.12
C ASN A 155 -24.21 -20.06 -5.99
N PHE A 156 -23.78 -19.67 -4.79
CA PHE A 156 -23.95 -20.43 -3.56
C PHE A 156 -24.76 -19.58 -2.58
N ALA A 157 -25.92 -20.09 -2.15
CA ALA A 157 -26.79 -19.44 -1.17
C ALA A 157 -27.21 -17.98 -1.49
N GLY A 158 -27.19 -17.58 -2.77
CA GLY A 158 -27.55 -16.23 -3.22
C GLY A 158 -26.35 -15.35 -3.58
N ASP A 159 -25.15 -15.76 -3.18
CA ASP A 159 -23.90 -15.04 -3.43
C ASP A 159 -23.14 -15.63 -4.62
N LYS A 160 -22.54 -14.75 -5.42
CA LYS A 160 -21.84 -15.12 -6.66
C LYS A 160 -20.35 -15.24 -6.40
N PHE A 161 -19.79 -16.40 -6.75
CA PHE A 161 -18.38 -16.70 -6.59
C PHE A 161 -17.74 -17.11 -7.91
N ASP A 162 -16.46 -16.77 -8.09
CA ASP A 162 -15.64 -17.33 -9.16
C ASP A 162 -15.18 -18.73 -8.74
N VAL A 163 -15.40 -19.68 -9.64
CA VAL A 163 -15.18 -21.11 -9.38
C VAL A 163 -14.44 -21.77 -10.52
N VAL A 164 -13.69 -22.80 -10.17
CA VAL A 164 -12.97 -23.63 -11.12
C VAL A 164 -13.52 -25.04 -11.04
N ALA A 165 -13.94 -25.60 -12.17
CA ALA A 165 -14.32 -27.00 -12.28
C ALA A 165 -13.12 -27.89 -11.93
N GLU A 166 -13.35 -28.90 -11.10
CA GLU A 166 -12.33 -29.91 -10.76
C GLU A 166 -11.91 -30.71 -12.00
N ASP A 167 -12.88 -31.07 -12.84
CA ASP A 167 -12.65 -31.79 -14.09
C ASP A 167 -13.66 -31.39 -15.18
N GLY A 168 -13.17 -31.31 -16.41
CA GLY A 168 -13.98 -31.15 -17.61
C GLY A 168 -14.74 -29.84 -17.76
N PHE A 169 -15.80 -29.91 -18.55
CA PHE A 169 -16.71 -28.81 -18.85
C PHE A 169 -17.98 -28.96 -18.02
N ILE A 170 -18.38 -27.90 -17.31
CA ILE A 170 -19.67 -27.85 -16.61
C ILE A 170 -20.50 -26.74 -17.29
N PRO A 171 -21.66 -27.07 -17.88
CA PRO A 171 -22.51 -26.05 -18.50
C PRO A 171 -23.10 -25.12 -17.45
N ALA A 172 -23.52 -23.92 -17.87
CA ALA A 172 -24.34 -23.04 -17.06
C ALA A 172 -25.63 -23.75 -16.58
N ASP A 173 -26.20 -23.28 -15.48
CA ASP A 173 -27.41 -23.81 -14.84
C ASP A 173 -27.27 -25.28 -14.36
N SER A 174 -26.06 -25.69 -14.00
CA SER A 174 -25.76 -27.02 -13.46
C SER A 174 -25.53 -26.97 -11.96
N GLU A 175 -26.04 -27.97 -11.25
CA GLU A 175 -25.79 -28.14 -9.82
C GLU A 175 -24.35 -28.59 -9.56
N VAL A 176 -23.66 -27.91 -8.65
CA VAL A 176 -22.25 -28.16 -8.31
C VAL A 176 -22.03 -28.11 -6.79
N THR A 177 -21.08 -28.90 -6.28
CA THR A 177 -20.63 -28.90 -4.88
C THR A 177 -19.19 -28.42 -4.80
N VAL A 178 -18.88 -27.64 -3.76
CA VAL A 178 -17.51 -27.21 -3.46
C VAL A 178 -16.70 -28.37 -2.88
N VAL A 179 -15.60 -28.73 -3.55
CA VAL A 179 -14.67 -29.79 -3.15
C VAL A 179 -13.44 -29.24 -2.42
N GLU A 180 -13.01 -28.03 -2.80
CA GLU A 180 -11.85 -27.38 -2.19
C GLU A 180 -12.08 -25.87 -2.10
N ASN A 181 -11.64 -25.27 -1.00
CA ASN A 181 -11.68 -23.83 -0.80
C ASN A 181 -10.34 -23.37 -0.20
N THR A 182 -9.54 -22.68 -1.01
CA THR A 182 -8.25 -22.11 -0.62
C THR A 182 -8.35 -20.61 -0.30
N GLY A 183 -9.56 -20.06 -0.14
CA GLY A 183 -9.83 -18.64 0.13
C GLY A 183 -9.72 -17.72 -1.10
N ASN A 184 -8.85 -18.04 -2.06
CA ASN A 184 -8.73 -17.34 -3.35
C ASN A 184 -9.16 -18.19 -4.55
N ARG A 185 -9.50 -19.45 -4.32
CA ARG A 185 -9.91 -20.40 -5.36
C ARG A 185 -10.92 -21.37 -4.76
N ILE A 186 -12.08 -21.44 -5.38
CA ILE A 186 -13.14 -22.39 -5.04
C ILE A 186 -13.20 -23.43 -6.15
N VAL A 187 -12.98 -24.69 -5.79
CA VAL A 187 -13.02 -25.82 -6.73
C VAL A 187 -14.35 -26.52 -6.60
N VAL A 188 -15.02 -26.74 -7.72
CA VAL A 188 -16.38 -27.30 -7.75
C VAL A 188 -16.48 -28.55 -8.62
N ARG A 189 -17.33 -29.49 -8.20
CA ARG A 189 -17.67 -30.72 -8.93
C ARG A 189 -19.17 -30.76 -9.18
N ARG A 190 -19.58 -31.21 -10.37
CA ARG A 190 -20.99 -31.38 -10.71
C ARG A 190 -21.67 -32.42 -9.81
N VAL A 191 -22.83 -32.05 -9.26
CA VAL A 191 -23.74 -32.96 -8.54
C VAL A 191 -24.72 -33.52 -9.56
N GLY A 192 -24.85 -34.85 -9.63
CA GLY A 192 -25.77 -35.46 -10.58
C GLY A 192 -25.21 -35.61 -11.99
N ALA A 193 -24.21 -36.48 -12.12
CA ALA A 193 -24.10 -37.36 -13.27
C ALA A 193 -23.39 -38.64 -12.83
N GLU A 194 -24.17 -39.65 -12.45
CA GLU A 194 -23.85 -41.02 -12.88
C GLU A 194 -23.85 -41.03 -14.43
N ALA A 195 -22.83 -40.45 -15.05
CA ALA A 195 -22.53 -40.66 -16.44
C ALA A 195 -21.39 -41.67 -16.48
N ARG A 196 -21.75 -42.95 -16.42
CA ARG A 196 -21.43 -43.89 -17.48
C ARG A 196 -20.14 -43.54 -18.25
N TYR A 197 -18.98 -43.68 -17.61
CA TYR A 197 -17.91 -44.34 -18.32
C TYR A 197 -18.27 -45.83 -18.24
N PRO A 198 -18.43 -46.58 -19.34
CA PRO A 198 -18.35 -48.03 -19.19
C PRO A 198 -17.02 -48.26 -18.50
N ARG A 199 -17.01 -48.88 -17.31
CA ARG A 199 -15.76 -49.43 -16.77
C ARG A 199 -15.19 -50.25 -17.91
N ARG A 200 -14.19 -49.73 -18.64
CA ARG A 200 -13.33 -50.59 -19.42
C ARG A 200 -12.70 -51.45 -18.35
N GLY A 201 -13.29 -52.63 -18.14
CA GLY A 201 -12.64 -53.69 -17.42
C GLY A 201 -11.24 -53.87 -18.00
N PRO A 202 -10.32 -54.47 -17.24
CA PRO A 202 -9.01 -54.80 -17.78
C PRO A 202 -9.20 -55.49 -19.14
N PRO A 203 -8.38 -55.16 -20.16
CA PRO A 203 -8.53 -55.75 -21.49
C PRO A 203 -8.60 -57.27 -21.33
N ARG A 204 -9.66 -57.89 -21.87
CA ARG A 204 -9.75 -59.35 -21.90
C ARG A 204 -8.49 -59.86 -22.59
N PRO A 205 -7.81 -60.90 -22.07
CA PRO A 205 -6.74 -61.52 -22.80
C PRO A 205 -7.33 -62.04 -24.12
N GLU A 206 -6.82 -61.53 -25.23
CA GLU A 206 -7.13 -62.04 -26.56
C GLU A 206 -6.68 -63.50 -26.61
N ALA A 207 -7.66 -64.40 -26.52
CA ALA A 207 -7.43 -65.82 -26.72
C ALA A 207 -7.35 -66.10 -28.22
N GLY A 208 -6.18 -66.55 -28.68
CA GLY A 208 -6.06 -67.34 -29.90
C GLY A 208 -5.70 -66.55 -31.15
N GLY A 209 -4.41 -66.42 -31.41
CA GLY A 209 -3.86 -66.00 -32.69
C GLY A 209 -2.44 -66.54 -32.82
N GLU A 210 -2.32 -67.87 -32.89
CA GLU A 210 -1.04 -68.54 -33.16
C GLU A 210 -0.46 -68.08 -34.50
N GLY A 211 0.75 -67.52 -34.42
CA GLY A 211 1.86 -67.95 -35.27
C GLY A 211 1.87 -67.48 -36.72
N LEU A 212 2.48 -66.32 -36.98
CA LEU A 212 3.31 -66.16 -38.18
C LEU A 212 4.33 -65.01 -38.08
N TYR A 213 5.42 -65.21 -37.33
CA TYR A 213 6.68 -64.53 -37.66
C TYR A 213 7.88 -65.43 -37.36
N ARG A 214 7.98 -66.52 -38.11
CA ARG A 214 9.21 -67.32 -38.23
C ARG A 214 10.00 -66.80 -39.44
N ARG A 215 11.05 -66.01 -39.19
CA ARG A 215 12.38 -66.06 -39.84
C ARG A 215 13.16 -64.79 -39.53
N GLN A 216 13.97 -64.83 -38.47
CA GLN A 216 15.26 -64.15 -38.49
C GLN A 216 16.30 -65.22 -38.83
N ASP A 217 16.95 -65.06 -39.98
CA ASP A 217 18.09 -65.88 -40.40
C ASP A 217 19.36 -65.28 -39.76
N PRO A 218 20.05 -65.98 -38.84
CA PRO A 218 21.25 -65.49 -38.21
C PRO A 218 22.48 -66.07 -38.92
N ARG A 219 22.88 -65.49 -40.05
CA ARG A 219 24.20 -65.76 -40.63
C ARG A 219 24.89 -64.50 -41.15
N CYS A 220 25.23 -63.63 -40.20
CA CYS A 220 26.45 -62.84 -40.29
C CYS A 220 27.55 -63.57 -39.49
N ARG A 221 28.38 -64.36 -40.18
CA ARG A 221 29.63 -64.91 -39.65
C ARG A 221 30.70 -64.90 -40.75
N ARG A 222 31.59 -63.89 -40.66
CA ARG A 222 33.00 -63.88 -41.08
C ARG A 222 33.35 -64.33 -42.51
N ARG A 223 33.76 -63.39 -43.36
CA ARG A 223 35.17 -63.19 -43.77
C ARG A 223 35.33 -61.92 -44.57
#